data_AF-A0A2K8N7D9-F1
#
_entry.id   AF-A0A2K8N7D9-F1
#
_cell.length_a   1.000
_cell.length_b   1.000
_cell.length_c   1.000
_cell.angle_alpha   90.00
_cell.angle_beta   90.00
_cell.angle_gamma   90.00
#
_symmetry.space_group_name_H-M   'P 1'
#
loop_
_entity.id
_entity.type
_entity.pdbx_description
1 polymer ?
#
loop_
_entity_poly.entity_id
_entity_poly.type
_entity_poly.pdbx_seq_one_letter_code
_entity_poly.pdbx_strand_id
1 'polypeptide(L)'
;MPNFAVFNPNPDDLRALIFGRDTTNTSRILATDPSGNLTTVALDGTITSVLGTTVTAGTINNLLNGTISSVLGATVTAGTLSNLLDGTLSNILGATITAGTLSNLLSGTISSVLGATLTAGTLSNLLDGTISNLLGATITAGTLSSVTSISQKSFTEIDYPPTPTADALTPLPPVTTANLGTYSFFVYNAGPNPANLNVEISANGTNWYIDVSSPGLAAGSVDVLVPSRFLKYTRLSYASATTGASTTIDVFFNAQGT
;
A
#
# COMPACT_ATOMS: atom_id res chain seq x y z
N MET A 1 -68.48 47.59 -11.59
CA MET A 1 -68.19 46.15 -11.46
C MET A 1 -66.86 46.02 -10.72
N PRO A 2 -66.77 45.29 -9.60
CA PRO A 2 -65.50 45.08 -8.92
C PRO A 2 -64.59 44.20 -9.79
N ASN A 3 -63.33 44.60 -9.95
CA ASN A 3 -62.33 43.84 -10.69
C ASN A 3 -61.79 42.75 -9.78
N PHE A 4 -62.20 41.50 -9.97
CA PHE A 4 -61.65 40.37 -9.24
C PHE A 4 -60.32 39.98 -9.88
N ALA A 5 -59.22 40.07 -9.13
CA ALA A 5 -57.94 39.54 -9.58
C ALA A 5 -58.07 38.02 -9.73
N VAL A 6 -57.92 37.52 -10.96
CA VAL A 6 -57.99 36.08 -11.28
C VAL A 6 -56.68 35.34 -10.98
N PHE A 7 -55.67 36.07 -10.53
CA PHE A 7 -54.35 35.55 -10.18
C PHE A 7 -54.17 35.65 -8.67
N ASN A 8 -53.77 34.54 -8.04
CA ASN A 8 -53.41 34.54 -6.62
C ASN A 8 -52.04 35.26 -6.47
N PRO A 9 -51.98 36.42 -5.77
CA PRO A 9 -50.74 37.15 -5.60
C PRO A 9 -49.88 36.61 -4.44
N ASN A 10 -50.39 35.66 -3.65
CA ASN A 10 -49.66 35.11 -2.51
C ASN A 10 -48.65 34.03 -3.00
N PRO A 11 -47.34 34.29 -2.94
CA PRO A 11 -46.33 33.32 -3.39
C PRO A 11 -46.30 32.03 -2.55
N ASP A 12 -46.77 32.06 -1.28
CA ASP A 12 -46.81 30.86 -0.44
C ASP A 12 -47.87 29.85 -0.89
N ASP A 13 -48.94 30.33 -1.55
CA ASP A 13 -49.99 29.49 -2.13
C ASP A 13 -49.60 28.97 -3.53
N LEU A 14 -48.47 29.41 -4.08
CA LEU A 14 -47.93 29.00 -5.38
C LEU A 14 -46.80 27.95 -5.23
N ARG A 15 -46.55 27.44 -4.02
CA ARG A 15 -45.53 26.42 -3.77
C ARG A 15 -45.96 25.08 -4.40
N ALA A 16 -45.15 24.56 -5.31
CA ALA A 16 -45.37 23.25 -5.92
C ALA A 16 -44.62 22.15 -5.15
N LEU A 17 -45.30 21.05 -4.83
CA LEU A 17 -44.66 19.83 -4.35
C LEU A 17 -44.01 19.11 -5.54
N ILE A 18 -42.72 18.79 -5.42
CA ILE A 18 -41.99 18.00 -6.42
C ILE A 18 -42.05 16.53 -6.00
N PHE A 19 -42.50 15.68 -6.93
CA PHE A 19 -42.59 14.23 -6.74
C PHE A 19 -41.59 13.51 -7.64
N GLY A 20 -40.96 12.45 -7.13
CA GLY A 20 -40.29 11.42 -7.92
C GLY A 20 -41.24 10.26 -8.23
N ARG A 21 -40.92 9.41 -9.22
CA ARG A 21 -41.63 8.13 -9.45
C ARG A 21 -40.75 6.97 -9.02
N ASP A 22 -41.34 6.00 -8.31
CA ASP A 22 -40.66 4.73 -8.00
C ASP A 22 -40.74 3.74 -9.19
N THR A 23 -40.14 2.55 -9.04
CA THR A 23 -40.12 1.49 -10.07
C THR A 23 -41.51 0.95 -10.43
N THR A 24 -42.54 1.30 -9.66
CA THR A 24 -43.95 0.97 -9.91
C THR A 24 -44.73 2.13 -10.55
N ASN A 25 -44.04 3.21 -10.94
CA ASN A 25 -44.62 4.49 -11.41
C ASN A 25 -45.46 5.26 -10.37
N THR A 26 -45.33 4.93 -9.08
CA THR A 26 -46.05 5.65 -8.02
C THR A 26 -45.32 6.93 -7.66
N SER A 27 -46.04 8.05 -7.57
CA SER A 27 -45.47 9.34 -7.14
C SER A 27 -45.12 9.32 -5.65
N ARG A 28 -43.86 9.63 -5.32
CA ARG A 28 -43.33 9.76 -3.96
C ARG A 28 -42.87 11.19 -3.71
N ILE A 29 -43.17 11.73 -2.53
CA ILE A 29 -42.71 13.05 -2.13
C ILE A 29 -41.19 13.00 -1.99
N LEU A 30 -40.48 13.95 -2.60
CA LEU A 30 -39.07 14.17 -2.37
C LEU A 30 -38.90 14.95 -1.06
N ALA A 31 -38.39 14.31 0.00
CA ALA A 31 -38.26 14.92 1.32
C ALA A 31 -37.07 15.86 1.38
N THR A 32 -37.25 17.09 1.87
CA THR A 32 -36.17 18.06 2.07
C THR A 32 -35.99 18.47 3.53
N ASP A 33 -34.80 18.95 3.88
CA ASP A 33 -34.51 19.59 5.17
C ASP A 33 -35.02 21.04 5.20
N PRO A 34 -34.92 21.76 6.34
CA PRO A 34 -35.34 23.18 6.44
C PRO A 34 -34.57 24.14 5.52
N SER A 35 -33.42 23.72 4.99
CA SER A 35 -32.60 24.48 4.04
C SER A 35 -32.94 24.15 2.58
N GLY A 36 -33.90 23.26 2.32
CA GLY A 36 -34.34 22.85 0.99
C GLY A 36 -33.49 21.74 0.35
N ASN A 37 -32.56 21.12 1.09
CA ASN A 37 -31.75 20.01 0.59
C ASN A 37 -32.53 18.70 0.67
N LEU A 38 -32.41 17.84 -0.34
CA LEU A 38 -33.04 16.51 -0.34
C LEU A 38 -32.44 15.61 0.76
N THR A 39 -33.26 15.06 1.66
CA THR A 39 -32.80 14.38 2.88
C THR A 39 -32.43 12.92 2.70
N THR A 40 -32.96 12.22 1.68
CA THR A 40 -32.59 10.82 1.38
C THR A 40 -32.98 10.44 -0.05
N VAL A 41 -32.02 9.96 -0.85
CA VAL A 41 -32.27 9.17 -2.06
C VAL A 41 -31.66 7.80 -1.83
N ALA A 42 -32.50 6.77 -1.95
CA ALA A 42 -32.17 5.35 -1.92
C ALA A 42 -32.09 4.68 -0.55
N LEU A 43 -33.05 3.79 -0.30
CA LEU A 43 -32.90 2.69 0.64
C LEU A 43 -32.64 1.34 -0.06
N ASP A 44 -32.71 1.25 -1.41
CA ASP A 44 -32.39 0.03 -2.21
C ASP A 44 -32.05 0.37 -3.69
N GLY A 45 -31.34 1.48 -3.95
CA GLY A 45 -31.10 2.01 -5.32
C GLY A 45 -29.65 1.92 -5.81
N THR A 46 -29.45 1.93 -7.14
CA THR A 46 -28.13 2.10 -7.75
C THR A 46 -27.85 3.59 -8.02
N ILE A 47 -26.73 4.11 -7.52
CA ILE A 47 -26.21 5.43 -7.92
C ILE A 47 -25.25 5.18 -9.09
N THR A 48 -25.71 5.45 -10.32
CA THR A 48 -24.94 5.15 -11.54
C THR A 48 -23.70 6.04 -11.67
N SER A 49 -23.75 7.31 -11.23
CA SER A 49 -22.59 8.19 -11.27
C SER A 49 -22.70 9.35 -10.30
N VAL A 50 -21.60 9.69 -9.63
CA VAL A 50 -21.43 10.94 -8.90
C VAL A 50 -20.36 11.76 -9.63
N LEU A 51 -20.75 12.86 -10.27
CA LEU A 51 -19.87 13.68 -11.12
C LEU A 51 -19.80 15.11 -10.59
N GLY A 52 -18.57 15.61 -10.35
CA GLY A 52 -18.33 17.02 -10.04
C GLY A 52 -18.95 17.52 -8.73
N THR A 53 -19.23 16.62 -7.78
CA THR A 53 -19.84 16.98 -6.49
C THR A 53 -18.79 17.46 -5.49
N THR A 54 -19.12 18.54 -4.77
CA THR A 54 -18.37 18.97 -3.58
C THR A 54 -19.12 18.52 -2.32
N VAL A 55 -18.46 17.71 -1.49
CA VAL A 55 -18.96 17.30 -0.17
C VAL A 55 -18.07 17.94 0.89
N THR A 56 -18.58 18.96 1.59
CA THR A 56 -17.79 19.74 2.57
C THR A 56 -17.89 19.20 4.01
N ALA A 57 -18.92 18.40 4.29
CA ALA A 57 -19.12 17.62 5.51
C ALA A 57 -20.37 16.74 5.30
N GLY A 58 -20.18 15.45 5.04
CA GLY A 58 -21.30 14.55 4.75
C GLY A 58 -20.84 13.18 4.29
N THR A 59 -21.80 12.27 4.13
CA THR A 59 -21.53 10.90 3.70
C THR A 59 -22.19 10.63 2.37
N ILE A 60 -21.43 10.18 1.38
CA ILE A 60 -21.97 9.48 0.21
C ILE A 60 -21.90 8.00 0.55
N ASN A 61 -23.05 7.37 0.78
CA ASN A 61 -23.13 5.96 1.17
C ASN A 61 -24.10 5.16 0.29
N ASN A 62 -23.83 3.88 0.11
CA ASN A 62 -24.83 2.90 -0.34
C ASN A 62 -25.06 1.90 0.80
N LEU A 63 -26.31 1.71 1.22
CA LEU A 63 -26.59 1.17 2.56
C LEU A 63 -26.80 -0.35 2.62
N LEU A 64 -27.00 -1.06 1.49
CA LEU A 64 -27.02 -2.53 1.42
C LEU A 64 -26.98 -3.04 -0.03
N ASN A 65 -26.05 -3.93 -0.39
CA ASN A 65 -25.93 -4.61 -1.71
C ASN A 65 -25.87 -3.70 -2.96
N GLY A 66 -25.76 -2.39 -2.79
CA GLY A 66 -25.82 -1.45 -3.89
C GLY A 66 -24.44 -1.14 -4.48
N THR A 67 -24.44 -0.64 -5.73
CA THR A 67 -23.22 -0.27 -6.46
C THR A 67 -23.13 1.25 -6.63
N ILE A 68 -21.97 1.82 -6.34
CA ILE A 68 -21.56 3.15 -6.85
C ILE A 68 -20.59 2.89 -8.01
N SER A 69 -21.05 3.12 -9.24
CA SER A 69 -20.30 2.68 -10.44
C SER A 69 -19.11 3.60 -10.77
N SER A 70 -19.24 4.90 -10.50
CA SER A 70 -18.17 5.88 -10.73
C SER A 70 -18.31 7.11 -9.84
N VAL A 71 -17.20 7.54 -9.25
CA VAL A 71 -17.01 8.85 -8.62
C VAL A 71 -15.90 9.57 -9.37
N LEU A 72 -16.26 10.56 -10.17
CA LEU A 72 -15.32 11.29 -11.03
C LEU A 72 -15.23 12.76 -10.62
N GLY A 73 -14.02 13.23 -10.30
CA GLY A 73 -13.74 14.63 -9.99
C GLY A 73 -14.45 15.16 -8.73
N ALA A 74 -14.87 14.28 -7.83
CA ALA A 74 -15.48 14.70 -6.56
C ALA A 74 -14.43 15.33 -5.64
N THR A 75 -14.81 16.41 -4.96
CA THR A 75 -14.02 17.00 -3.87
C THR A 75 -14.71 16.69 -2.56
N VAL A 76 -14.08 15.89 -1.70
CA VAL A 76 -14.60 15.52 -0.37
C VAL A 76 -13.69 16.12 0.69
N THR A 77 -14.17 17.11 1.41
CA THR A 77 -13.49 17.73 2.54
C THR A 77 -14.18 17.27 3.82
N ALA A 78 -13.45 16.65 4.75
CA ALA A 78 -13.98 16.15 6.03
C ALA A 78 -15.23 15.23 5.94
N GLY A 79 -15.50 14.64 4.76
CA GLY A 79 -16.63 13.74 4.51
C GLY A 79 -16.23 12.27 4.40
N THR A 80 -17.22 11.39 4.32
CA THR A 80 -17.02 9.94 4.12
C THR A 80 -17.63 9.49 2.79
N LEU A 81 -16.88 8.73 2.00
CA LEU A 81 -17.40 7.99 0.85
C LEU A 81 -17.34 6.51 1.19
N SER A 82 -18.50 5.85 1.32
CA SER A 82 -18.57 4.45 1.77
C SER A 82 -19.59 3.56 1.05
N ASN A 83 -19.44 2.25 1.22
CA ASN A 83 -20.45 1.23 0.95
C ASN A 83 -20.56 0.32 2.17
N LEU A 84 -21.76 0.06 2.70
CA LEU A 84 -21.91 -0.41 4.09
C LEU A 84 -22.39 -1.87 4.27
N LEU A 85 -22.58 -2.66 3.21
CA LEU A 85 -22.60 -4.15 3.28
C LEU A 85 -22.65 -4.77 1.88
N ASP A 86 -21.73 -5.70 1.56
CA ASP A 86 -21.70 -6.53 0.32
C ASP A 86 -21.76 -5.75 -1.01
N GLY A 87 -21.53 -4.44 -0.99
CA GLY A 87 -21.62 -3.58 -2.18
C GLY A 87 -20.27 -3.33 -2.87
N THR A 88 -20.32 -2.76 -4.07
CA THR A 88 -19.12 -2.43 -4.87
C THR A 88 -18.97 -0.91 -5.10
N LEU A 89 -17.76 -0.39 -4.88
CA LEU A 89 -17.32 0.92 -5.35
C LEU A 89 -16.28 0.70 -6.47
N SER A 90 -16.68 0.90 -7.73
CA SER A 90 -15.90 0.39 -8.88
C SER A 90 -14.77 1.32 -9.31
N ASN A 91 -15.05 2.62 -9.47
CA ASN A 91 -14.08 3.57 -10.02
C ASN A 91 -14.10 4.89 -9.25
N ILE A 92 -12.94 5.27 -8.73
CA ILE A 92 -12.69 6.60 -8.15
C ILE A 92 -11.57 7.24 -8.95
N LEU A 93 -11.92 8.22 -9.78
CA LEU A 93 -10.98 8.85 -10.70
C LEU A 93 -10.87 10.36 -10.42
N GLY A 94 -9.65 10.84 -10.17
CA GLY A 94 -9.38 12.27 -10.00
C GLY A 94 -10.09 12.92 -8.80
N ALA A 95 -10.53 12.13 -7.82
CA ALA A 95 -11.14 12.66 -6.60
C ALA A 95 -10.09 13.31 -5.70
N THR A 96 -10.43 14.45 -5.09
CA THR A 96 -9.61 15.08 -4.05
C THR A 96 -10.30 14.88 -2.71
N ILE A 97 -9.67 14.14 -1.81
CA ILE A 97 -10.20 13.86 -0.46
C ILE A 97 -9.26 14.49 0.56
N THR A 98 -9.74 15.51 1.28
CA THR A 98 -8.97 16.22 2.31
C THR A 98 -9.61 15.97 3.67
N ALA A 99 -8.87 15.35 4.60
CA ALA A 99 -9.35 14.96 5.94
C ALA A 99 -10.62 14.08 5.95
N GLY A 100 -10.92 13.41 4.83
CA GLY A 100 -12.08 12.52 4.67
C GLY A 100 -11.73 11.04 4.74
N THR A 101 -12.75 10.18 4.81
CA THR A 101 -12.60 8.71 4.82
C THR A 101 -13.16 8.13 3.53
N LEU A 102 -12.39 7.26 2.89
CA LEU A 102 -12.86 6.39 1.82
C LEU A 102 -12.87 4.95 2.33
N SER A 103 -14.04 4.33 2.44
CA SER A 103 -14.16 3.00 3.02
C SER A 103 -15.18 2.05 2.40
N ASN A 104 -14.99 0.76 2.64
CA ASN A 104 -16.04 -0.24 2.50
C ASN A 104 -16.15 -0.96 3.84
N LEU A 105 -17.35 -1.12 4.40
CA LEU A 105 -17.50 -1.59 5.77
C LEU A 105 -18.39 -2.85 5.73
N LEU A 106 -17.71 -4.01 5.69
CA LEU A 106 -18.13 -5.42 5.59
C LEU A 106 -18.31 -6.02 4.17
N SER A 107 -17.41 -6.96 3.82
CA SER A 107 -17.44 -7.88 2.66
C SER A 107 -17.51 -7.29 1.23
N GLY A 108 -17.68 -5.97 1.08
CA GLY A 108 -17.63 -5.29 -0.23
C GLY A 108 -16.23 -5.03 -0.83
N THR A 109 -16.18 -4.45 -2.03
CA THR A 109 -14.95 -4.24 -2.82
C THR A 109 -14.78 -2.80 -3.30
N ILE A 110 -13.57 -2.24 -3.14
CA ILE A 110 -13.12 -1.05 -3.89
C ILE A 110 -12.25 -1.54 -5.06
N SER A 111 -12.77 -1.47 -6.29
CA SER A 111 -12.09 -2.09 -7.44
C SER A 111 -10.93 -1.26 -7.98
N SER A 112 -11.08 0.07 -8.03
CA SER A 112 -10.02 0.96 -8.49
C SER A 112 -10.07 2.37 -7.88
N VAL A 113 -8.89 2.85 -7.45
CA VAL A 113 -8.63 4.23 -7.05
C VAL A 113 -7.48 4.74 -7.92
N LEU A 114 -7.80 5.60 -8.89
CA LEU A 114 -6.87 6.07 -9.91
C LEU A 114 -6.71 7.60 -9.85
N GLY A 115 -5.48 8.08 -9.65
CA GLY A 115 -5.17 9.51 -9.64
C GLY A 115 -5.94 10.31 -8.56
N ALA A 116 -6.39 9.64 -7.49
CA ALA A 116 -7.01 10.31 -6.36
C ALA A 116 -5.93 10.92 -5.46
N THR A 117 -6.15 12.15 -4.99
CA THR A 117 -5.28 12.81 -4.01
C THR A 117 -5.93 12.72 -2.63
N LEU A 118 -5.28 12.03 -1.70
CA LEU A 118 -5.71 11.95 -0.30
C LEU A 118 -4.74 12.75 0.58
N THR A 119 -5.23 13.85 1.16
CA THR A 119 -4.45 14.68 2.11
C THR A 119 -5.04 14.55 3.50
N ALA A 120 -4.29 13.99 4.46
CA ALA A 120 -4.75 13.72 5.83
C ALA A 120 -6.04 12.88 5.94
N GLY A 121 -6.38 12.12 4.88
CA GLY A 121 -7.55 11.24 4.83
C GLY A 121 -7.21 9.78 5.16
N THR A 122 -8.24 8.94 5.31
CA THR A 122 -8.10 7.50 5.54
C THR A 122 -8.65 6.71 4.35
N LEU A 123 -7.90 5.74 3.85
CA LEU A 123 -8.38 4.72 2.91
C LEU A 123 -8.42 3.38 3.66
N SER A 124 -9.59 2.76 3.78
CA SER A 124 -9.76 1.53 4.57
C SER A 124 -10.78 0.57 3.95
N ASN A 125 -10.61 -0.73 4.18
CA ASN A 125 -11.68 -1.72 4.00
C ASN A 125 -11.85 -2.42 5.35
N LEU A 126 -13.00 -2.33 6.00
CA LEU A 126 -13.12 -2.86 7.36
C LEU A 126 -14.09 -4.05 7.42
N LEU A 127 -13.43 -5.20 7.57
CA LEU A 127 -13.83 -6.61 7.64
C LEU A 127 -14.11 -7.29 6.27
N ASP A 128 -13.20 -8.21 5.90
CA ASP A 128 -13.24 -9.15 4.74
C ASP A 128 -13.33 -8.57 3.32
N GLY A 129 -13.26 -7.25 3.13
CA GLY A 129 -13.23 -6.66 1.79
C GLY A 129 -11.83 -6.46 1.19
N THR A 130 -11.76 -6.21 -0.12
CA THR A 130 -10.50 -5.96 -0.87
C THR A 130 -10.41 -4.55 -1.48
N ILE A 131 -9.18 -4.02 -1.62
CA ILE A 131 -8.84 -2.90 -2.52
C ILE A 131 -7.98 -3.51 -3.64
N SER A 132 -8.49 -3.57 -4.86
CA SER A 132 -7.81 -4.33 -5.94
C SER A 132 -6.76 -3.51 -6.70
N ASN A 133 -6.97 -2.21 -6.92
CA ASN A 133 -6.05 -1.36 -7.67
C ASN A 133 -5.90 0.02 -7.02
N LEU A 134 -4.68 0.37 -6.61
CA LEU A 134 -4.30 1.71 -6.18
C LEU A 134 -3.16 2.20 -7.08
N LEU A 135 -3.48 2.92 -8.16
CA LEU A 135 -2.50 3.38 -9.14
C LEU A 135 -2.37 4.90 -9.11
N GLY A 136 -1.14 5.40 -8.97
CA GLY A 136 -0.86 6.84 -8.98
C GLY A 136 -1.53 7.64 -7.87
N ALA A 137 -1.93 6.97 -6.78
CA ALA A 137 -2.50 7.66 -5.62
C ALA A 137 -1.38 8.24 -4.75
N THR A 138 -1.58 9.47 -4.27
CA THR A 138 -0.70 10.10 -3.28
C THR A 138 -1.44 10.15 -1.95
N ILE A 139 -0.87 9.49 -0.93
CA ILE A 139 -1.35 9.54 0.44
C ILE A 139 -0.34 10.37 1.25
N THR A 140 -0.68 11.61 1.56
CA THR A 140 0.17 12.49 2.39
C THR A 140 -0.44 12.57 3.78
N ALA A 141 0.31 12.12 4.80
CA ALA A 141 -0.10 12.06 6.20
C ALA A 141 -1.39 11.24 6.49
N GLY A 142 -1.75 10.32 5.59
CA GLY A 142 -2.88 9.39 5.76
C GLY A 142 -2.46 7.99 6.22
N THR A 143 -3.43 7.18 6.62
CA THR A 143 -3.21 5.78 7.05
C THR A 143 -3.65 4.82 5.95
N LEU A 144 -2.78 3.86 5.61
CA LEU A 144 -3.12 2.69 4.79
C LEU A 144 -3.09 1.44 5.67
N SER A 145 -4.27 0.92 6.01
CA SER A 145 -4.41 -0.33 6.76
C SER A 145 -4.50 -1.51 5.77
N SER A 146 -3.85 -2.64 6.08
CA SER A 146 -3.90 -3.89 5.30
C SER A 146 -3.07 -3.91 3.98
N VAL A 147 -1.83 -3.42 4.02
CA VAL A 147 -0.87 -3.65 2.92
C VAL A 147 -0.34 -5.07 3.01
N THR A 148 -0.72 -5.93 2.07
CA THR A 148 -0.28 -7.34 2.03
C THR A 148 1.04 -7.55 1.27
N SER A 149 1.34 -6.68 0.29
CA SER A 149 2.60 -6.73 -0.47
C SER A 149 2.89 -5.38 -1.11
N ILE A 150 4.17 -4.96 -1.11
CA ILE A 150 4.66 -3.83 -1.89
C ILE A 150 5.58 -4.41 -2.96
N SER A 151 5.22 -4.31 -4.24
CA SER A 151 6.04 -4.83 -5.35
C SER A 151 7.19 -3.85 -5.69
N GLN A 152 7.98 -3.46 -4.71
CA GLN A 152 9.23 -2.71 -4.92
C GLN A 152 10.39 -3.60 -4.47
N LYS A 153 11.30 -3.95 -5.38
CA LYS A 153 12.55 -4.58 -4.99
C LYS A 153 13.39 -3.54 -4.27
N SER A 154 13.47 -3.63 -2.95
CA SER A 154 14.38 -2.78 -2.17
C SER A 154 15.83 -3.28 -2.35
N PHE A 155 16.83 -2.45 -2.03
CA PHE A 155 18.23 -2.86 -2.00
C PHE A 155 18.75 -2.73 -0.56
N THR A 156 19.48 -3.74 -0.10
CA THR A 156 20.09 -3.77 1.24
C THR A 156 21.58 -4.08 1.11
N GLU A 157 22.41 -3.24 1.70
CA GLU A 157 23.86 -3.40 1.76
C GLU A 157 24.35 -3.36 3.22
N ILE A 158 25.32 -4.20 3.54
CA ILE A 158 26.11 -4.12 4.77
C ILE A 158 27.58 -4.08 4.34
N ASP A 159 28.23 -2.96 4.63
CA ASP A 159 29.67 -2.77 4.48
C ASP A 159 30.38 -3.18 5.78
N TYR A 160 31.24 -4.19 5.70
CA TYR A 160 32.07 -4.60 6.83
C TYR A 160 33.42 -3.88 6.75
N PRO A 161 33.94 -3.38 7.89
CA PRO A 161 35.24 -2.70 7.90
C PRO A 161 36.35 -3.63 7.39
N PRO A 162 37.42 -3.10 6.78
CA PRO A 162 38.57 -3.90 6.34
C PRO A 162 39.07 -4.84 7.43
N THR A 163 39.03 -6.14 7.16
CA THR A 163 39.32 -7.18 8.17
C THR A 163 40.63 -7.89 7.87
N PRO A 164 41.61 -7.87 8.78
CA PRO A 164 42.81 -8.69 8.65
C PRO A 164 42.48 -10.15 8.97
N THR A 165 42.93 -11.07 8.13
CA THR A 165 42.77 -12.50 8.32
C THR A 165 43.77 -13.05 9.33
N ALA A 166 43.39 -14.10 10.05
CA ALA A 166 44.29 -14.93 10.84
C ALA A 166 44.29 -16.38 10.33
N ASP A 167 45.14 -17.24 10.89
CA ASP A 167 45.19 -18.67 10.53
C ASP A 167 43.90 -19.41 10.91
N ALA A 168 43.22 -18.94 11.97
CA ALA A 168 41.96 -19.50 12.42
C ALA A 168 40.78 -18.96 11.59
N LEU A 169 39.92 -19.87 11.12
CA LEU A 169 38.68 -19.52 10.45
C LEU A 169 37.76 -18.73 11.39
N THR A 170 37.51 -17.48 11.06
CA THR A 170 36.78 -16.53 11.90
C THR A 170 35.52 -16.06 11.16
N PRO A 171 34.32 -16.17 11.76
CA PRO A 171 33.08 -15.69 11.16
C PRO A 171 32.88 -14.17 11.36
N LEU A 172 32.36 -13.50 10.34
CA LEU A 172 31.70 -12.21 10.50
C LEU A 172 30.36 -12.34 11.25
N PRO A 173 29.85 -11.25 11.83
CA PRO A 173 28.51 -11.22 12.42
C PRO A 173 27.44 -11.73 11.45
N PRO A 174 26.52 -12.59 11.90
CA PRO A 174 25.50 -13.17 11.04
C PRO A 174 24.43 -12.16 10.62
N VAL A 175 23.98 -12.29 9.37
CA VAL A 175 22.90 -11.51 8.78
C VAL A 175 21.61 -12.31 8.81
N THR A 176 20.49 -11.68 9.16
CA THR A 176 19.16 -12.30 9.06
C THR A 176 18.63 -12.13 7.64
N THR A 177 18.52 -13.23 6.90
CA THR A 177 18.14 -13.27 5.48
C THR A 177 16.69 -13.71 5.24
N ALA A 178 15.92 -13.94 6.32
CA ALA A 178 14.57 -14.51 6.25
C ALA A 178 13.58 -13.75 5.34
N ASN A 179 13.75 -12.44 5.20
CA ASN A 179 12.87 -11.55 4.43
C ASN A 179 13.62 -10.89 3.26
N LEU A 180 14.70 -11.51 2.79
CA LEU A 180 15.49 -11.01 1.66
C LEU A 180 15.34 -11.98 0.50
N GLY A 181 15.34 -11.43 -0.72
CA GLY A 181 15.41 -12.17 -1.97
C GLY A 181 16.83 -12.68 -2.23
N THR A 182 17.32 -12.58 -3.47
CA THR A 182 18.71 -12.94 -3.80
C THR A 182 19.69 -12.09 -3.00
N TYR A 183 20.71 -12.72 -2.43
CA TYR A 183 21.79 -12.05 -1.70
C TYR A 183 23.15 -12.66 -2.03
N SER A 184 24.21 -11.89 -1.79
CA SER A 184 25.59 -12.26 -2.11
C SER A 184 26.59 -11.57 -1.19
N PHE A 185 27.74 -12.21 -0.97
CA PHE A 185 28.92 -11.58 -0.40
C PHE A 185 29.90 -11.23 -1.51
N PHE A 186 30.16 -9.95 -1.72
CA PHE A 186 31.30 -9.48 -2.48
C PHE A 186 32.50 -9.39 -1.55
N VAL A 187 33.63 -9.98 -1.94
CA VAL A 187 34.86 -9.94 -1.16
C VAL A 187 36.01 -9.50 -2.04
N TYR A 188 36.73 -8.46 -1.62
CA TYR A 188 37.97 -8.00 -2.24
C TYR A 188 39.15 -8.27 -1.32
N ASN A 189 40.18 -8.94 -1.82
CA ASN A 189 41.41 -9.14 -1.06
C ASN A 189 42.38 -7.98 -1.32
N ALA A 190 42.36 -6.98 -0.46
CA ALA A 190 43.20 -5.78 -0.54
C ALA A 190 44.65 -6.02 -0.07
N GLY A 191 44.92 -7.13 0.64
CA GLY A 191 46.23 -7.43 1.19
C GLY A 191 47.12 -8.31 0.28
N PRO A 192 48.33 -8.65 0.77
CA PRO A 192 49.37 -9.27 -0.06
C PRO A 192 49.30 -10.80 -0.17
N ASN A 193 48.49 -11.48 0.65
CA ASN A 193 48.46 -12.95 0.76
C ASN A 193 47.08 -13.51 0.39
N PRO A 194 46.96 -14.78 -0.05
CA PRO A 194 45.67 -15.36 -0.38
C PRO A 194 44.78 -15.61 0.85
N ALA A 195 43.45 -15.51 0.70
CA ALA A 195 42.45 -15.75 1.76
C ALA A 195 41.54 -16.94 1.43
N ASN A 196 41.13 -17.69 2.44
CA ASN A 196 40.07 -18.69 2.34
C ASN A 196 38.75 -18.11 2.83
N LEU A 197 37.68 -18.31 2.09
CA LEU A 197 36.35 -17.78 2.37
C LEU A 197 35.30 -18.89 2.37
N ASN A 198 34.38 -18.87 3.33
CA ASN A 198 33.23 -19.77 3.39
C ASN A 198 31.97 -18.95 3.67
N VAL A 199 30.96 -19.04 2.81
CA VAL A 199 29.61 -18.59 3.19
C VAL A 199 28.91 -19.74 3.90
N GLU A 200 28.48 -19.44 5.11
CA GLU A 200 27.79 -20.37 5.99
C GLU A 200 26.34 -19.93 6.18
N ILE A 201 25.42 -20.89 6.18
CA ILE A 201 23.99 -20.67 6.38
C ILE A 201 23.48 -21.45 7.60
N SER A 202 22.45 -20.93 8.26
CA SER A 202 21.87 -21.55 9.46
C SER A 202 20.37 -21.29 9.60
N ALA A 203 19.63 -22.29 10.06
CA ALA A 203 18.21 -22.13 10.42
C ALA A 203 18.04 -21.54 11.83
N ASN A 204 18.96 -21.83 12.75
CA ASN A 204 18.82 -21.51 14.18
C ASN A 204 19.86 -20.51 14.71
N GLY A 205 20.84 -20.13 13.91
CA GLY A 205 21.92 -19.20 14.30
C GLY A 205 23.04 -19.84 15.11
N THR A 206 22.97 -21.15 15.37
CA THR A 206 23.93 -21.90 16.20
C THR A 206 24.66 -22.97 15.39
N ASN A 207 23.92 -23.75 14.59
CA ASN A 207 24.47 -24.80 13.74
C ASN A 207 24.64 -24.27 12.33
N TRP A 208 25.88 -24.25 11.83
CA TRP A 208 26.24 -23.62 10.57
C TRP A 208 26.63 -24.67 9.54
N TYR A 209 26.10 -24.51 8.33
CA TYR A 209 26.43 -25.33 7.16
C TYR A 209 27.19 -24.47 6.15
N ILE A 210 28.33 -24.95 5.65
CA ILE A 210 29.08 -24.27 4.59
C ILE A 210 28.35 -24.49 3.27
N ASP A 211 27.77 -23.44 2.70
CA ASP A 211 27.02 -23.50 1.45
C ASP A 211 27.90 -23.26 0.22
N VAL A 212 28.79 -22.27 0.32
CA VAL A 212 29.73 -21.88 -0.74
C VAL A 212 31.12 -21.69 -0.14
N SER A 213 32.14 -22.22 -0.78
CA SER A 213 33.54 -22.01 -0.40
C SER A 213 34.33 -21.41 -1.56
N SER A 214 35.25 -20.51 -1.22
CA SER A 214 36.22 -19.93 -2.13
C SER A 214 37.60 -19.99 -1.48
N PRO A 215 38.36 -21.08 -1.72
CA PRO A 215 39.70 -21.22 -1.19
C PRO A 215 40.70 -20.41 -2.02
N GLY A 216 41.63 -19.73 -1.35
CA GLY A 216 42.78 -19.10 -1.98
C GLY A 216 42.46 -17.88 -2.86
N LEU A 217 41.51 -17.03 -2.47
CA LEU A 217 41.28 -15.73 -3.11
C LEU A 217 42.59 -14.93 -3.15
N ALA A 218 43.16 -14.77 -4.34
CA ALA A 218 44.47 -14.16 -4.54
C ALA A 218 44.50 -12.67 -4.15
N ALA A 219 45.69 -12.17 -3.84
CA ALA A 219 45.91 -10.74 -3.57
C ALA A 219 45.44 -9.87 -4.74
N GLY A 220 44.76 -8.77 -4.43
CA GLY A 220 44.20 -7.84 -5.41
C GLY A 220 43.03 -8.40 -6.24
N SER A 221 42.51 -9.58 -5.89
CA SER A 221 41.39 -10.22 -6.60
C SER A 221 40.07 -10.07 -5.85
N VAL A 222 38.98 -10.28 -6.58
CA VAL A 222 37.60 -10.22 -6.09
C VAL A 222 36.92 -11.57 -6.27
N ASP A 223 36.03 -11.92 -5.35
CA ASP A 223 35.05 -12.98 -5.54
C ASP A 223 33.64 -12.57 -5.10
N VAL A 224 32.62 -13.21 -5.67
CA VAL A 224 31.21 -13.00 -5.32
C VAL A 224 30.58 -14.33 -4.97
N LEU A 225 30.29 -14.53 -3.68
CA LEU A 225 29.72 -15.76 -3.17
C LEU A 225 28.20 -15.62 -3.03
N VAL A 226 27.45 -16.39 -3.82
CA VAL A 226 25.98 -16.40 -3.84
C VAL A 226 25.48 -17.71 -3.26
N PRO A 227 24.81 -17.72 -2.10
CA PRO A 227 24.26 -18.94 -1.54
C PRO A 227 23.21 -19.58 -2.45
N SER A 228 23.35 -20.88 -2.60
CA SER A 228 22.49 -21.76 -3.40
C SER A 228 21.23 -22.22 -2.65
N ARG A 229 21.24 -22.06 -1.31
CA ARG A 229 20.16 -22.48 -0.43
C ARG A 229 19.71 -21.34 0.45
N PHE A 230 18.41 -21.32 0.73
CA PHE A 230 17.79 -20.35 1.62
C PHE A 230 17.69 -20.90 3.04
N LEU A 231 18.25 -20.17 4.01
CA LEU A 231 17.99 -20.35 5.44
C LEU A 231 17.87 -18.97 6.12
N LYS A 232 17.40 -18.98 7.38
CA LYS A 232 17.09 -17.78 8.17
C LYS A 232 18.29 -16.85 8.38
N TYR A 233 19.49 -17.43 8.51
CA TYR A 233 20.72 -16.70 8.78
C TYR A 233 21.81 -17.09 7.77
N THR A 234 22.65 -16.12 7.42
CA THR A 234 23.88 -16.33 6.65
C THR A 234 25.03 -15.58 7.30
N ARG A 235 26.27 -16.03 7.10
CA ARG A 235 27.48 -15.29 7.45
C ARG A 235 28.64 -15.68 6.54
N LEU A 236 29.64 -14.82 6.45
CA LEU A 236 30.91 -15.13 5.79
C LEU A 236 31.95 -15.44 6.87
N SER A 237 32.64 -16.56 6.74
CA SER A 237 33.82 -16.93 7.52
C SER A 237 35.07 -16.80 6.66
N TYR A 238 36.17 -16.33 7.24
CA TYR A 238 37.42 -16.09 6.54
C TYR A 238 38.64 -16.55 7.33
N ALA A 239 39.70 -16.92 6.62
CA ALA A 239 41.02 -17.23 7.19
C ALA A 239 42.12 -16.88 6.19
N SER A 240 43.37 -16.78 6.66
CA SER A 240 44.51 -16.78 5.75
C SER A 240 44.59 -18.14 5.04
N ALA A 241 44.88 -18.13 3.74
CA ALA A 241 45.15 -19.38 3.01
C ALA A 241 46.58 -19.89 3.23
N THR A 242 47.48 -19.02 3.68
CA THR A 242 48.88 -19.38 3.98
C THR A 242 49.16 -19.14 5.46
N THR A 243 49.52 -20.21 6.19
CA THR A 243 49.79 -20.16 7.63
C THR A 243 50.85 -19.11 7.97
N GLY A 244 50.54 -18.24 8.93
CA GLY A 244 51.40 -17.15 9.38
C GLY A 244 51.45 -15.93 8.43
N ALA A 245 50.73 -15.95 7.31
CA ALA A 245 50.78 -14.91 6.29
C ALA A 245 49.42 -14.19 6.13
N SER A 246 49.13 -13.27 7.04
CA SER A 246 47.88 -12.49 7.06
C SER A 246 47.66 -11.66 5.78
N THR A 247 46.40 -11.48 5.39
CA THR A 247 45.95 -10.52 4.38
C THR A 247 44.79 -9.68 4.91
N THR A 248 44.39 -8.63 4.19
CA THR A 248 43.22 -7.81 4.53
C THR A 248 42.14 -8.00 3.49
N ILE A 249 40.90 -8.27 3.92
CA ILE A 249 39.73 -8.39 3.04
C ILE A 249 38.70 -7.30 3.33
N ASP A 250 38.12 -6.77 2.26
CA ASP A 250 36.96 -5.87 2.29
C ASP A 250 35.72 -6.68 1.89
N VAL A 251 34.64 -6.59 2.65
CA VAL A 251 33.47 -7.46 2.49
C VAL A 251 32.19 -6.63 2.45
N PHE A 252 31.38 -6.86 1.42
CA PHE A 252 30.07 -6.25 1.26
C PHE A 252 29.02 -7.34 1.14
N PHE A 253 28.02 -7.31 2.01
CA PHE A 253 26.82 -8.12 1.85
C PHE A 253 25.77 -7.31 1.10
N ASN A 254 25.26 -7.84 -0.01
CA ASN A 254 24.24 -7.20 -0.83
C ASN A 254 23.04 -8.11 -1.00
N ALA A 255 21.83 -7.55 -0.90
CA ALA A 255 20.59 -8.28 -1.03
C ALA A 255 19.48 -7.48 -1.70
N GLN A 256 18.61 -8.18 -2.42
CA GLN A 256 17.33 -7.66 -2.87
C GLN A 256 16.32 -7.75 -1.72
N GLY A 257 15.74 -6.63 -1.29
CA GLY A 257 14.59 -6.63 -0.38
C GLY A 257 13.31 -7.03 -1.12
N THR A 258 12.43 -7.70 -0.39
CA THR A 258 11.12 -8.18 -0.87
C THR A 258 10.02 -7.17 -0.64
#